data_AF-A0A3M1ARV8-F1
#
_entry.id   AF-A0A3M1ARV8-F1
#
_cell.length_a   1.000
_cell.length_b   1.000
_cell.length_c   1.000
_cell.angle_alpha   90.00
_cell.angle_beta   90.00
_cell.angle_gamma   90.00
#
_symmetry.space_group_name_H-M   'P 1'
#
loop_
_entity.id
_entity.type
_entity.pdbx_description
1 polymer ?
#
loop_
_entity_poly.entity_id
_entity_poly.type
_entity_poly.pdbx_seq_one_letter_code
_entity_poly.pdbx_strand_id
1 'polypeptide(L)'
;MKKTLRIIFLVFFGLLAFRFLLSLINIALLSPLKLETLRPAWPYTSAVGAIHIHSRHSDGSGTLRTIARAARANHLDFIWLSDHNTLALKDSQNAIQQPLILVGSELSLRPGHLLEF
;
A
#
# COMPACT_ATOMS: atom_id res chain seq x y z
N MET A 1 -3.10 14.37 51.84
CA MET A 1 -2.69 14.76 50.46
C MET A 1 -1.64 13.86 49.84
N LYS A 2 -0.43 13.69 50.40
CA LYS A 2 0.66 12.91 49.74
C LYS A 2 0.32 11.44 49.46
N LYS A 3 -0.39 10.73 50.36
CA LYS A 3 -0.81 9.33 50.15
C LYS A 3 -1.85 9.19 49.04
N THR A 4 -2.88 10.04 49.04
CA THR A 4 -3.93 10.08 48.02
C THR A 4 -3.35 10.34 46.63
N LEU A 5 -2.43 11.30 46.51
CA LEU A 5 -1.76 11.60 45.24
C LEU A 5 -0.93 10.41 44.73
N ARG A 6 -0.26 9.69 45.63
CA ARG A 6 0.49 8.46 45.30
C ARG A 6 -0.41 7.35 44.78
N ILE A 7 -1.59 7.17 45.37
CA ILE A 7 -2.59 6.19 44.93
C ILE A 7 -3.12 6.56 43.54
N ILE A 8 -3.48 7.82 43.32
CA ILE A 8 -3.94 8.32 42.01
C ILE A 8 -2.89 8.05 40.93
N PHE A 9 -1.62 8.35 41.23
CA PHE A 9 -0.51 8.11 40.31
C PHE A 9 -0.34 6.62 39.98
N LEU A 10 -0.36 5.75 40.99
CA LEU A 10 -0.27 4.30 40.80
C LEU A 10 -1.43 3.75 39.95
N VAL A 11 -2.66 4.23 40.21
CA VAL A 11 -3.84 3.83 39.42
C VAL A 11 -3.72 4.31 37.98
N PHE A 12 -3.30 5.56 37.75
CA PHE A 12 -3.12 6.12 36.41
C PHE A 12 -2.10 5.33 35.58
N PHE A 13 -0.90 5.10 36.14
CA PHE A 13 0.14 4.33 35.44
C PHE A 13 -0.24 2.86 35.30
N GLY A 14 -0.98 2.29 36.25
CA GLY A 14 -1.54 0.94 36.13
C GLY A 14 -2.52 0.82 34.96
N LEU A 15 -3.44 1.78 34.81
CA LEU A 15 -4.37 1.82 33.68
C LEU A 15 -3.66 2.04 32.34
N LEU A 16 -2.61 2.88 32.31
CA LEU A 16 -1.80 3.10 31.12
C LEU A 16 -1.07 1.82 30.68
N ALA A 17 -0.43 1.13 31.63
CA ALA A 17 0.24 -0.13 31.37
C ALA A 17 -0.75 -1.22 30.91
N PHE A 18 -1.94 -1.27 31.50
CA PHE A 18 -3.00 -2.18 31.08
C PHE A 18 -3.46 -1.91 29.64
N ARG A 19 -3.66 -0.64 29.28
CA ARG A 19 -4.02 -0.24 27.90
C ARG A 19 -2.91 -0.56 26.90
N PHE A 20 -1.66 -0.35 27.28
CA PHE A 20 -0.52 -0.73 26.46
C PHE A 20 -0.47 -2.25 26.22
N LEU A 21 -0.68 -3.05 27.26
CA LEU A 21 -0.73 -4.52 27.14
C LEU A 21 -1.89 -4.98 26.25
N LEU A 22 -3.08 -4.40 26.40
CA LEU A 22 -4.21 -4.67 25.52
C LEU A 22 -3.91 -4.32 24.05
N SER A 23 -3.19 -3.23 23.80
CA SER A 23 -2.76 -2.86 22.45
C SER A 23 -1.82 -3.92 21.85
N LEU A 24 -0.86 -4.41 22.63
CA LEU A 24 0.04 -5.48 22.19
C LEU A 24 -0.72 -6.78 21.87
N ILE A 25 -1.71 -7.14 22.70
CA ILE A 25 -2.57 -8.31 22.45
C ILE A 25 -3.39 -8.10 21.18
N ASN A 26 -3.98 -6.91 20.98
CA ASN A 26 -4.72 -6.59 19.76
C ASN A 26 -3.83 -6.69 18.52
N ILE A 27 -2.61 -6.19 18.56
CA ILE A 27 -1.64 -6.31 17.45
C ILE A 27 -1.31 -7.78 17.18
N ALA A 28 -1.11 -8.58 18.22
CA ALA A 28 -0.83 -10.01 18.07
C ALA A 28 -2.02 -10.81 17.52
N LEU A 29 -3.25 -10.48 17.94
CA LEU A 29 -4.48 -11.10 17.44
C LEU A 29 -4.85 -10.64 16.02
N LEU A 30 -4.59 -9.37 15.71
CA LEU A 30 -4.71 -8.78 14.36
C LEU A 30 -3.48 -9.06 13.51
N SER A 31 -2.66 -10.06 13.87
CA SER A 31 -1.63 -10.60 12.97
C SER A 31 -2.25 -10.71 11.58
N PRO A 32 -1.58 -10.21 10.53
CA PRO A 32 -2.16 -10.19 9.20
C PRO A 32 -2.67 -11.60 8.91
N LEU A 33 -3.95 -11.68 8.52
CA LEU A 33 -4.60 -12.94 8.22
C LEU A 33 -3.61 -13.74 7.38
N LYS A 34 -3.23 -14.94 7.83
CA LYS A 34 -2.44 -15.83 6.98
C LYS A 34 -3.32 -16.10 5.77
N LEU A 35 -3.04 -15.41 4.68
CA LEU A 35 -3.67 -15.66 3.40
C LEU A 35 -3.21 -17.06 3.03
N GLU A 36 -4.07 -18.05 3.26
CA GLU A 36 -3.92 -19.34 2.61
C GLU A 36 -3.95 -19.03 1.12
N THR A 37 -2.79 -19.15 0.47
CA THR A 37 -2.71 -19.01 -0.97
C THR A 37 -3.39 -20.24 -1.54
N LEU A 38 -4.70 -20.12 -1.79
CA LEU A 38 -5.42 -21.04 -2.65
C LEU A 38 -4.74 -20.95 -4.01
N ARG A 39 -3.79 -21.86 -4.26
CA ARG A 39 -3.21 -22.01 -5.59
C ARG A 39 -4.38 -22.43 -6.48
N PRO A 40 -4.78 -21.62 -7.46
CA PRO A 40 -5.90 -21.98 -8.31
C PRO A 40 -5.59 -23.33 -8.94
N ALA A 41 -6.52 -24.27 -8.79
CA ALA A 41 -6.42 -25.56 -9.43
C ALA A 41 -6.66 -25.33 -10.94
N TRP A 42 -5.60 -25.32 -11.75
CA TRP A 42 -5.61 -25.29 -13.23
C TRP A 42 -5.88 -23.93 -13.90
N PRO A 43 -5.61 -23.80 -15.22
CA PRO A 43 -4.35 -23.37 -15.81
C PRO A 43 -4.24 -21.84 -15.89
N TYR A 44 -4.18 -21.14 -14.75
CA TYR A 44 -3.87 -19.71 -14.73
C TYR A 44 -2.37 -19.48 -14.54
N THR A 45 -1.80 -18.60 -15.34
CA THR A 45 -0.47 -18.04 -15.07
C THR A 45 -0.60 -16.99 -13.97
N SER A 46 0.15 -17.15 -12.88
CA SER A 46 0.28 -16.09 -11.88
C SER A 46 1.10 -14.94 -12.46
N ALA A 47 0.58 -13.72 -12.38
CA ALA A 47 1.33 -12.50 -12.69
C ALA A 47 1.49 -11.67 -11.41
N VAL A 48 2.71 -11.23 -11.14
CA VAL A 48 3.05 -10.36 -10.02
C VAL A 48 3.16 -8.93 -10.54
N GLY A 49 2.49 -7.98 -9.88
CA GLY A 49 2.54 -6.59 -10.30
C GLY A 49 2.30 -5.60 -9.17
N ALA A 50 2.58 -4.34 -9.46
CA ALA A 50 2.31 -3.21 -8.58
C ALA A 50 1.32 -2.26 -9.27
N ILE A 51 0.24 -1.92 -8.56
CA ILE A 51 -0.92 -1.26 -9.18
C ILE A 51 -1.15 0.20 -8.79
N HIS A 52 -0.46 0.66 -7.76
CA HIS A 52 -0.64 2.02 -7.23
C HIS A 52 0.72 2.72 -7.31
N ILE A 53 1.01 3.33 -8.44
CA ILE A 53 2.30 3.95 -8.74
C ILE A 53 2.10 5.34 -9.30
N HIS A 54 2.72 6.32 -8.64
CA HIS A 54 2.78 7.70 -9.10
C HIS A 54 4.10 7.99 -9.81
N SER A 55 4.01 8.84 -10.82
CA SER A 55 5.09 9.36 -11.64
C SER A 55 5.20 10.87 -11.48
N ARG A 56 6.17 11.46 -12.16
CA ARG A 56 6.35 12.92 -12.28
C ARG A 56 5.15 13.67 -12.87
N HIS A 57 4.16 12.95 -13.41
CA HIS A 57 2.95 13.56 -13.96
C HIS A 57 1.89 13.86 -12.90
N SER A 58 2.07 13.39 -11.66
CA SER A 58 1.31 13.81 -10.47
C SER A 58 2.27 14.25 -9.34
N ASP A 59 2.41 13.42 -8.30
CA ASP A 59 3.19 13.67 -7.08
C ASP A 59 4.34 12.67 -6.89
N GLY A 60 4.55 11.76 -7.85
CA GLY A 60 5.69 10.86 -7.87
C GLY A 60 6.98 11.53 -8.36
N SER A 61 8.13 10.96 -8.01
CA SER A 61 9.45 11.45 -8.47
C SER A 61 9.97 10.72 -9.72
N GLY A 62 9.40 9.57 -10.06
CA GLY A 62 9.85 8.68 -11.12
C GLY A 62 9.37 9.10 -12.52
N THR A 63 10.20 8.85 -13.53
CA THR A 63 9.79 8.81 -14.95
C THR A 63 9.25 7.43 -15.27
N LEU A 64 8.48 7.30 -16.36
CA LEU A 64 8.07 5.98 -16.87
C LEU A 64 9.27 5.01 -17.02
N ARG A 65 10.40 5.50 -17.53
CA ARG A 65 11.63 4.70 -17.71
C ARG A 65 12.25 4.28 -16.38
N THR A 66 12.29 5.17 -15.39
CA THR A 66 12.88 4.82 -14.08
C THR A 66 11.98 3.87 -13.31
N ILE A 67 10.66 4.04 -13.39
CA ILE A 67 9.66 3.16 -12.78
C ILE A 67 9.75 1.77 -13.42
N ALA A 68 9.69 1.68 -14.75
CA ALA A 68 9.81 0.40 -15.45
C ALA A 68 11.14 -0.31 -15.18
N ARG A 69 12.24 0.44 -15.02
CA ARG A 69 13.53 -0.12 -14.60
C ARG A 69 13.48 -0.70 -13.18
N ALA A 70 12.87 -0.01 -12.23
CA ALA A 70 12.69 -0.51 -10.87
C ALA A 70 11.81 -1.76 -10.84
N ALA A 71 10.74 -1.77 -11.62
CA ALA A 71 9.85 -2.93 -11.76
C ALA A 71 10.58 -4.17 -12.29
N ARG A 72 11.40 -4.02 -13.35
CA ARG A 72 12.25 -5.11 -13.86
C ARG A 72 13.24 -5.62 -12.83
N ALA A 73 13.87 -4.71 -12.08
CA ALA A 73 14.82 -5.09 -11.03
C ALA A 73 14.15 -5.87 -9.88
N ASN A 74 12.83 -5.78 -9.73
CA ASN A 74 12.03 -6.51 -8.75
C ASN A 74 11.19 -7.64 -9.36
N HIS A 75 11.47 -8.03 -10.61
CA HIS A 75 10.80 -9.15 -11.29
C HIS A 75 9.27 -9.01 -11.35
N LEU A 76 8.75 -7.79 -11.51
CA LEU A 76 7.31 -7.58 -11.74
C LEU A 76 6.97 -7.90 -13.21
N ASP A 77 5.88 -8.63 -13.42
CA ASP A 77 5.33 -8.96 -14.74
C ASP A 77 4.59 -7.77 -15.36
N PHE A 78 3.93 -6.97 -14.52
CA PHE A 78 3.21 -5.76 -14.93
C PHE A 78 3.30 -4.65 -13.89
N ILE A 79 3.05 -3.42 -14.35
CA ILE A 79 2.84 -2.26 -13.50
C ILE A 79 1.65 -1.46 -13.99
N TRP A 80 0.93 -0.84 -13.06
CA TRP A 80 -0.13 0.10 -13.37
C TRP A 80 0.21 1.47 -12.78
N LEU A 81 0.36 2.44 -13.69
CA LEU A 81 0.58 3.85 -13.40
C LEU A 81 -0.78 4.48 -13.10
N SER A 82 -0.91 5.07 -11.92
CA SER A 82 -2.15 5.57 -11.34
C SER A 82 -1.99 7.02 -10.89
N ASP A 83 -1.43 7.86 -11.77
CA ASP A 83 -1.22 9.28 -11.49
C ASP A 83 -2.54 9.98 -11.10
N HIS A 84 -2.48 11.01 -10.25
CA HIS A 84 -3.66 11.72 -9.76
C HIS A 84 -4.44 12.43 -10.87
N ASN A 85 -5.69 12.02 -11.08
CA ASN A 85 -6.66 12.64 -11.99
C ASN A 85 -6.11 12.90 -13.41
N THR A 86 -5.25 12.03 -13.93
CA THR A 86 -4.59 12.24 -15.23
C THR A 86 -4.24 10.92 -15.93
N LEU A 87 -4.29 10.94 -17.25
CA LEU A 87 -3.85 9.85 -18.13
C LEU A 87 -2.64 10.27 -18.99
N ALA A 88 -1.81 11.19 -18.50
CA ALA A 88 -0.72 11.80 -19.26
C ALA A 88 0.26 10.81 -19.91
N LEU A 89 0.35 9.57 -19.40
CA LEU A 89 1.22 8.52 -19.93
C LEU A 89 0.52 7.54 -20.88
N LYS A 90 -0.77 7.72 -21.21
CA LYS A 90 -1.57 6.73 -21.97
C LYS A 90 -0.94 6.41 -23.33
N ASP A 91 -0.51 7.43 -24.06
CA ASP A 91 0.15 7.27 -25.36
C ASP A 91 1.53 6.61 -25.25
N SER A 92 2.15 6.68 -24.07
CA SER A 92 3.45 6.05 -23.78
C SER A 92 3.33 4.63 -23.21
N GLN A 93 2.11 4.08 -23.07
CA GLN A 93 1.88 2.76 -22.46
C GLN A 93 2.67 1.63 -23.15
N ASN A 94 2.85 1.72 -24.48
CA ASN A 94 3.57 0.71 -25.26
C ASN A 94 5.04 1.09 -25.53
N ALA A 95 5.55 2.18 -24.94
CA ALA A 95 6.90 2.67 -25.19
C ALA A 95 8.01 1.76 -24.61
N ILE A 96 7.66 0.86 -23.69
CA ILE A 96 8.57 -0.09 -23.05
C ILE A 96 7.92 -1.46 -23.11
N GLN A 97 8.66 -2.46 -23.60
CA GLN A 97 8.12 -3.80 -23.83
C GLN A 97 7.95 -4.63 -22.55
N GLN A 98 8.76 -4.39 -21.51
CA GLN A 98 8.73 -5.15 -20.25
C GLN A 98 9.09 -4.25 -19.05
N PRO A 99 8.32 -4.28 -17.94
CA PRO A 99 7.10 -5.07 -17.72
C PRO A 99 5.93 -4.61 -18.60
N LEU A 100 4.80 -5.33 -18.60
CA LEU A 100 3.56 -4.81 -19.17
C LEU A 100 3.18 -3.53 -18.43
N ILE A 101 3.00 -2.43 -19.15
CA ILE A 101 2.58 -1.16 -18.56
C ILE A 101 1.10 -0.97 -18.83
N LEU A 102 0.39 -0.63 -17.77
CA LEU A 102 -1.01 -0.23 -17.79
C LEU A 102 -1.10 1.21 -17.31
N VAL A 103 -1.91 2.03 -17.98
CA VAL A 103 -2.11 3.44 -17.59
C VAL A 103 -3.58 3.67 -17.29
N GLY A 104 -3.83 4.03 -16.03
CA GLY A 104 -5.10 4.52 -15.52
C GLY A 104 -4.87 5.73 -14.63
N SER A 105 -5.77 6.02 -13.70
CA SER A 105 -5.71 7.21 -12.85
C SER A 105 -6.11 6.88 -11.41
N GLU A 106 -5.49 7.57 -10.45
CA GLU A 106 -6.06 7.69 -9.10
C GLU A 106 -6.99 8.90 -9.06
N LEU A 107 -8.30 8.64 -9.04
CA LEU A 107 -9.29 9.70 -8.86
C LEU A 107 -9.27 10.17 -7.40
N SER A 108 -8.71 11.35 -7.19
CA SER A 108 -8.68 12.02 -5.89
C SER A 108 -9.97 12.81 -5.70
N LEU A 109 -10.91 12.24 -4.95
CA LEU A 109 -12.21 12.84 -4.63
C LEU A 109 -12.23 13.32 -3.18
N ARG A 110 -13.12 14.26 -2.85
CA ARG A 110 -13.32 14.70 -1.45
C ARG A 110 -13.55 13.55 -0.45
N PRO A 111 -14.38 12.52 -0.73
CA PRO A 111 -14.60 11.43 0.21
C PRO A 111 -13.47 10.38 0.25
N GLY A 112 -12.53 10.40 -0.69
CA GLY A 112 -11.51 9.35 -0.78
C GLY A 112 -10.91 9.22 -2.17
N HIS A 113 -10.12 8.17 -2.35
CA HIS A 113 -9.32 7.94 -3.55
C HIS A 113 -9.74 6.62 -4.20
N LEU A 114 -9.88 6.62 -5.53
CA LEU A 114 -10.28 5.45 -6.32
C LEU A 114 -9.29 5.19 -7.45
N LEU A 115 -8.82 3.96 -7.59
CA LEU A 115 -8.03 3.54 -8.75
C LEU A 115 -8.96 3.17 -9.91
N GLU A 116 -8.81 3.86 -11.04
CA GLU A 116 -9.56 3.66 -12.29
C GLU A 116 -8.64 3.19 -13.41
N PHE A 117 -9.04 2.12 -14.11
CA PHE A 117 -8.30 1.49 -15.20
C PHE A 117 -8.86 1.85 -16.58
#